data_AF-A0A0W0YEX5-F1
#
_entry.id   AF-A0A0W0YEX5-F1
#
_cell.length_a   1.000
_cell.length_b   1.000
_cell.length_c   1.000
_cell.angle_alpha   90.00
_cell.angle_beta   90.00
_cell.angle_gamma   90.00
#
_symmetry.space_group_name_H-M   'P 1'
#
loop_
_entity.id
_entity.type
_entity.pdbx_description
1 polymer ?
#
loop_
_entity_poly.entity_id
_entity_poly.type
_entity_poly.pdbx_seq_one_letter_code
_entity_poly.pdbx_strand_id
1 'polypeptide(L)'
;MQKLFLIENKISGDDILGEVGSTYALEYALLSKEVIDKHSTEKIIIVTSDFHMSQVQFIFNNYQLQYSAATTCVPTEEYNAILAQEEKN
;
A
#
# COMPACT_ATOMS: atom_id res chain seq x y z
N MET A 1 0.78 0.61 14.44
CA MET A 1 0.95 -0.86 14.64
C MET A 1 1.98 -1.43 13.66
N GLN A 2 1.98 -0.98 12.39
CA GLN A 2 2.90 -1.47 11.36
C GLN A 2 4.37 -1.06 11.60
N LYS A 3 4.63 0.18 12.03
CA LYS A 3 6.00 0.66 12.32
C LYS A 3 6.71 -0.18 13.40
N LEU A 4 6.02 -0.51 14.49
CA LEU A 4 6.60 -1.31 15.57
C LEU A 4 6.97 -2.72 15.08
N PHE A 5 6.08 -3.35 14.32
CA PHE A 5 6.35 -4.65 13.71
C PHE A 5 7.60 -4.63 12.80
N LEU A 6 7.81 -3.58 12.01
CA LEU A 6 9.01 -3.45 11.16
C LEU A 6 10.29 -3.33 12.00
N ILE A 7 10.26 -2.53 13.06
CA ILE A 7 11.40 -2.35 13.98
C ILE A 7 11.73 -3.66 14.70
N GLU A 8 10.71 -4.39 15.19
CA GLU A 8 10.88 -5.71 15.81
C GLU A 8 11.48 -6.74 14.84
N ASN A 9 11.21 -6.59 13.55
CA ASN A 9 11.79 -7.39 12.47
C ASN A 9 13.12 -6.82 11.91
N LYS A 10 13.83 -6.00 12.70
CA LYS A 10 15.18 -5.50 12.43
C LYS A 10 15.30 -4.49 11.27
N ILE A 11 14.20 -3.86 10.87
CA ILE A 11 14.28 -2.67 10.00
C ILE A 11 14.74 -1.48 10.85
N SER A 12 15.74 -0.73 10.37
CA SER A 12 16.19 0.47 11.09
C SER A 12 15.10 1.53 11.08
N GLY A 13 14.96 2.26 12.19
CA GLY A 13 14.03 3.40 12.25
C GLY A 13 14.35 4.48 11.21
N ASP A 14 15.64 4.64 10.87
CA ASP A 14 16.10 5.60 9.86
C ASP A 14 15.71 5.20 8.42
N ASP A 15 15.43 3.91 8.19
CA ASP A 15 14.96 3.39 6.91
C ASP A 15 13.42 3.55 6.73
N ILE A 16 12.72 4.01 7.78
CA ILE A 16 11.28 4.24 7.75
C ILE A 16 11.02 5.71 7.44
N LEU A 17 10.78 5.99 6.16
CA LEU A 17 10.66 7.35 5.63
C LEU A 17 9.39 8.10 6.06
N GLY A 18 8.36 7.39 6.50
CA GLY A 18 7.12 7.99 6.98
C GLY A 18 6.03 6.97 7.32
N GLU A 19 5.06 7.40 8.13
CA GLU A 19 3.79 6.72 8.35
C GLU A 19 2.70 7.73 8.02
N VAL A 20 1.75 7.34 7.18
CA VAL A 20 0.58 8.15 6.85
C VAL A 20 -0.57 7.62 7.69
N GLY A 21 -1.44 8.50 8.18
CA GLY A 21 -2.67 8.11 8.87
C GLY A 21 -3.86 8.52 8.03
N SER A 22 -4.45 7.58 7.30
CA SER A 22 -5.71 7.78 6.58
C SER A 22 -6.64 6.58 6.81
N THR A 23 -7.94 6.80 6.57
CA THR A 23 -8.94 5.73 6.50
C THR A 23 -9.12 5.23 5.06
N TYR A 24 -8.60 5.96 4.05
CA TYR A 24 -8.87 5.70 2.64
C TYR A 24 -7.59 5.33 1.87
N ALA A 25 -7.63 4.22 1.14
CA ALA A 25 -6.50 3.71 0.35
C ALA A 25 -5.98 4.72 -0.69
N LEU A 26 -6.88 5.50 -1.29
CA LEU A 26 -6.54 6.57 -2.23
C LEU A 26 -5.66 7.64 -1.58
N GLU A 27 -5.98 8.06 -0.37
CA GLU A 27 -5.23 9.10 0.35
C GLU A 27 -3.83 8.61 0.72
N TYR A 28 -3.71 7.35 1.18
CA TYR A 28 -2.41 6.71 1.42
C TYR A 28 -1.54 6.74 0.17
N ALA A 29 -2.10 6.36 -0.97
CA ALA A 29 -1.36 6.28 -2.21
C ALA A 29 -0.94 7.67 -2.72
N LEU A 30 -1.79 8.69 -2.59
CA LEU A 30 -1.43 10.07 -2.95
C LEU A 30 -0.32 10.63 -2.06
N LEU A 31 -0.43 10.47 -0.74
CA LEU A 31 0.59 10.96 0.20
C LEU A 31 1.93 10.21 0.06
N SER A 32 1.88 8.94 -0.33
CA SER A 32 3.09 8.17 -0.62
C SER A 32 3.84 8.66 -1.85
N LYS A 33 3.17 9.28 -2.85
CA LYS A 33 3.86 9.88 -4.00
C LYS A 33 4.82 10.99 -3.57
N GLU A 34 4.41 11.84 -2.64
CA GLU A 34 5.27 12.93 -2.14
C GLU A 34 6.56 12.39 -1.50
N VAL A 35 6.46 11.27 -0.79
CA VAL A 35 7.63 10.58 -0.20
C VAL A 35 8.52 10.02 -1.31
N ILE A 36 7.95 9.34 -2.30
CA ILE A 36 8.71 8.76 -3.41
C ILE A 36 9.47 9.84 -4.19
N ASP A 37 8.78 10.93 -4.54
CA ASP A 37 9.33 12.05 -5.32
C ASP A 37 10.47 12.74 -4.57
N LYS A 38 10.27 13.01 -3.27
CA LYS A 38 11.29 13.63 -2.40
C LYS A 38 12.58 12.82 -2.33
N HIS A 39 12.47 11.49 -2.35
CA HIS A 39 13.61 10.59 -2.17
C HIS A 39 14.20 10.07 -3.49
N SER A 40 13.61 10.40 -4.65
CA SER A 40 14.10 10.01 -5.99
C SER A 40 14.40 8.51 -6.10
N THR A 41 13.48 7.69 -5.61
CA THR A 41 13.69 6.24 -5.45
C THR A 41 13.71 5.53 -6.81
N GLU A 42 14.78 4.82 -7.14
CA GLU A 42 14.93 4.14 -8.44
C GLU A 42 14.10 2.86 -8.57
N LYS A 43 13.88 2.15 -7.46
CA LYS A 43 13.18 0.86 -7.42
C LYS A 43 12.24 0.83 -6.24
N ILE A 44 10.96 0.64 -6.53
CA ILE A 44 9.90 0.69 -5.54
C ILE A 44 9.09 -0.59 -5.68
N ILE A 45 8.83 -1.22 -4.53
CA ILE A 45 7.94 -2.36 -4.42
C ILE A 45 6.70 -1.88 -3.67
N ILE A 46 5.52 -2.05 -4.25
CA ILE A 46 4.27 -1.80 -3.54
C ILE A 46 3.70 -3.12 -3.02
N VAL A 47 3.49 -3.17 -1.71
CA VAL A 47 2.85 -4.27 -1.01
C VAL A 47 1.49 -3.82 -0.51
N THR A 48 0.42 -4.47 -0.96
CA THR A 48 -0.96 -4.18 -0.56
C THR A 48 -1.81 -5.46 -0.61
N SER A 49 -3.04 -5.42 -0.10
CA SER A 49 -3.98 -6.52 -0.29
C SER A 49 -4.33 -6.69 -1.77
N ASP A 50 -4.59 -7.93 -2.18
CA ASP A 50 -5.05 -8.28 -3.52
C ASP A 50 -6.22 -7.42 -4.03
N PHE A 51 -7.23 -7.15 -3.20
CA PHE A 51 -8.39 -6.36 -3.58
C PHE A 51 -8.13 -4.85 -3.77
N HIS A 52 -7.04 -4.30 -3.23
CA HIS A 52 -6.62 -2.91 -3.50
C HIS A 52 -5.62 -2.79 -4.66
N MET A 53 -5.13 -3.91 -5.20
CA MET A 53 -4.02 -3.90 -6.15
C MET A 53 -4.33 -3.09 -7.41
N SER A 54 -5.54 -3.21 -7.96
CA SER A 54 -5.95 -2.50 -9.18
C SER A 54 -5.93 -0.97 -8.99
N GLN A 55 -6.43 -0.48 -7.86
CA GLN A 55 -6.44 0.94 -7.53
C GLN A 55 -5.02 1.48 -7.38
N VAL A 56 -4.15 0.75 -6.68
CA VAL A 56 -2.75 1.13 -6.49
C VAL A 56 -1.99 1.15 -7.82
N GLN A 57 -2.19 0.16 -8.68
CA GLN A 57 -1.61 0.14 -10.03
C GLN A 57 -2.04 1.35 -10.86
N PHE A 58 -3.32 1.74 -10.76
CA PHE A 58 -3.83 2.93 -11.43
C PHE A 58 -3.15 4.20 -10.90
N ILE A 59 -3.02 4.36 -9.58
CA ILE A 59 -2.47 5.56 -8.96
C ILE A 59 -0.99 5.73 -9.29
N PHE A 60 -0.21 4.65 -9.29
CA PHE A 60 1.23 4.68 -9.52
C PHE A 60 1.67 4.26 -10.93
N ASN A 61 0.77 4.32 -11.91
CA ASN A 61 1.03 3.91 -13.29
C ASN A 61 2.25 4.61 -13.96
N ASN A 62 2.64 5.79 -13.47
CA ASN A 62 3.75 6.58 -14.01
C ASN A 62 5.13 6.21 -13.44
N TYR A 63 5.20 5.24 -12.53
CA TYR A 63 6.45 4.80 -11.90
C TYR A 63 6.88 3.43 -12.43
N GLN A 64 8.19 3.17 -12.48
CA GLN A 64 8.69 1.81 -12.74
C GLN A 64 8.64 1.01 -11.43
N LEU A 65 7.60 0.18 -11.28
CA LEU A 65 7.28 -0.49 -10.02
C LEU A 65 7.27 -2.01 -10.14
N GLN A 66 7.53 -2.66 -9.00
CA GLN A 66 7.15 -4.04 -8.75
C GLN A 66 5.94 -4.08 -7.81
N TYR A 67 5.01 -4.98 -8.06
CA TYR A 67 3.80 -5.14 -7.26
C TYR A 67 3.79 -6.50 -6.58
N SER A 68 3.46 -6.52 -5.29
CA SER A 68 3.28 -7.74 -4.51
C SER A 68 1.94 -7.68 -3.78
N ALA A 69 1.00 -8.50 -4.21
CA ALA A 69 -0.29 -8.65 -3.54
C ALA A 69 -0.16 -9.64 -2.38
N ALA A 70 -0.61 -9.25 -1.19
CA ALA A 70 -0.87 -10.19 -0.10
C ALA A 70 -2.28 -10.76 -0.27
N THR A 71 -2.39 -12.09 -0.37
CA THR A 71 -3.67 -12.78 -0.52
C THR A 71 -4.54 -12.58 0.72
N THR A 72 -5.76 -12.11 0.50
CA THR A 72 -6.73 -11.94 1.59
C THR A 72 -7.31 -13.30 1.97
N CYS A 73 -7.07 -13.70 3.22
CA CYS A 73 -7.45 -15.03 3.73
C CYS A 73 -8.85 -15.03 4.35
N VAL A 74 -9.88 -14.79 3.52
CA VAL A 74 -11.29 -14.82 3.92
C VAL A 74 -12.12 -15.68 2.95
N PRO A 75 -13.29 -16.18 3.36
CA PRO A 75 -14.22 -16.86 2.45
C PRO A 75 -14.57 -15.99 1.24
N THR A 76 -14.86 -16.62 0.09
CA THR A 76 -15.15 -15.91 -1.17
C THR A 76 -16.32 -14.93 -1.06
N GLU A 77 -17.35 -15.25 -0.28
CA GLU A 77 -18.49 -14.36 -0.05
C GLU A 77 -18.07 -13.07 0.67
N GLU A 78 -17.23 -13.20 1.71
CA GLU A 78 -16.69 -12.05 2.43
C GLU A 78 -15.74 -11.24 1.55
N TYR A 79 -14.91 -11.91 0.74
CA TYR A 79 -14.02 -11.25 -0.23
C TYR A 79 -14.81 -10.40 -1.24
N ASN A 80 -15.89 -10.94 -1.78
CA ASN A 80 -16.76 -10.21 -2.70
C ASN A 80 -17.47 -9.03 -2.01
N ALA A 81 -17.87 -9.19 -0.74
CA ALA A 81 -18.45 -8.10 0.04
C ALA A 81 -17.44 -6.96 0.26
N ILE A 82 -16.17 -7.29 0.51
CA ILE A 82 -15.08 -6.31 0.62
C ILE A 82 -14.91 -5.55 -0.71
N LEU A 83 -14.82 -6.27 -1.84
CA LEU A 83 -14.72 -5.64 -3.16
C LEU A 83 -15.89 -4.68 -3.44
N ALA A 84 -17.12 -5.11 -3.17
CA ALA A 84 -18.31 -4.30 -3.39
C ALA A 84 -18.41 -3.07 -2.47
N GLN A 85 -17.77 -3.11 -1.31
CA GLN A 85 -17.68 -1.96 -0.40
C GLN A 85 -16.64 -0.95 -0.92
N GLU A 86 -15.49 -1.43 -1.40
CA GLU A 86 -14.44 -0.59 -1.97
C GLU A 86 -14.88 0.10 -3.28
N GLU A 87 -15.70 -0.54 -4.11
CA GLU A 87 -16.25 0.09 -5.34
C GLU A 87 -17.24 1.23 -5.06
N LYS A 88 -17.80 1.32 -3.86
CA LYS A 88 -18.74 2.39 -3.46
C LYS A 88 -18.05 3.63 -2.89
N ASN A 89 -16.78 3.52 -2.55
CA ASN A 89 -15.95 4.62 -2.02
C ASN A 89 -15.27 5.38 -3.16
#